data_AF-A0A101WRF0-F1
#
_entry.id   AF-A0A101WRF0-F1
#
_cell.length_a   1.000
_cell.length_b   1.000
_cell.length_c   1.000
_cell.angle_alpha   90.00
_cell.angle_beta   90.00
_cell.angle_gamma   90.00
#
_symmetry.space_group_name_H-M   'P 1'
#
loop_
_entity.id
_entity.type
_entity.pdbx_description
1 polymer ?
#
loop_
_entity_poly.entity_id
_entity_poly.type
_entity_poly.pdbx_seq_one_letter_code
_entity_poly.pdbx_strand_id
1 'polypeptide(L)'
;MRKKLAVVLLGLILILGLAPAAMAGQSFSGVVVEIDKHLHSAYTTYKQSDVAGAKNLVDEAYFGPYESGQMEKAVRLNISAKRNAEVESAFKQLKKDMVKGVPASQIKQQIEQLVSGLHADAKTLDGDLSGSSTGFGAFLASFLIIVREGFEAILVIGAIIAYLVKSGYKEKVKVIYQSTAVALVASLLTAWVLTKVFSISGASREVLEGATMLLAVVVLFSVSYWLVSKSEAQRWQNYINGKVQGSLNKGSTFALWSAAFLAVYREGAETVLFYQAMMSGTTDLSMVLAGFGVGILALGLIFAIIRYASVKIPMKPFFLGTSFLLYYLAFVFAGQGVGELQTAGVISSTSVNIPTVAWLGIYPTWETLAPQLLLLAIAVAGFVYQSKYRKAGLS
;
A
#
# COMPACT_ATOMS: atom_id res chain seq x y z
N MET A 1 12.19 0.00 33.90
CA MET A 1 11.82 0.81 32.71
C MET A 1 12.35 0.26 31.38
N ARG A 2 13.64 -0.05 31.23
CA ARG A 2 14.28 -0.40 29.92
C ARG A 2 13.65 -1.58 29.15
N LYS A 3 13.26 -2.68 29.84
CA LYS A 3 12.57 -3.82 29.20
C LYS A 3 11.12 -3.50 28.81
N LYS A 4 10.41 -2.71 29.62
CA LYS A 4 9.01 -2.31 29.36
C LYS A 4 8.92 -1.41 28.11
N LEU A 5 9.88 -0.50 27.92
CA LEU A 5 9.92 0.38 26.74
C LEU A 5 10.20 -0.41 25.44
N ALA A 6 11.09 -1.41 25.47
CA ALA A 6 11.35 -2.28 24.33
C ALA A 6 10.14 -3.15 23.96
N VAL A 7 9.38 -3.63 24.95
CA VAL A 7 8.11 -4.35 24.74
C VAL A 7 7.03 -3.43 24.19
N VAL A 8 6.97 -2.17 24.62
CA VAL A 8 6.04 -1.16 24.08
C VAL A 8 6.37 -0.82 22.62
N LEU A 9 7.64 -0.65 22.27
CA LEU A 9 8.07 -0.42 20.88
C LEU A 9 7.78 -1.65 19.99
N LEU A 10 8.01 -2.87 20.49
CA LEU A 10 7.64 -4.10 19.79
C LEU A 10 6.13 -4.25 19.63
N GLY A 11 5.35 -3.88 20.66
CA GLY A 11 3.89 -3.85 20.60
C GLY A 11 3.38 -2.82 19.60
N LEU A 12 3.99 -1.63 19.53
CA LEU A 12 3.71 -0.61 18.52
C LEU A 12 3.98 -1.12 17.11
N ILE A 13 5.10 -1.80 16.87
CA ILE A 13 5.40 -2.41 15.55
C ILE A 13 4.36 -3.49 15.20
N LEU A 14 4.00 -4.33 16.17
CA LEU A 14 2.98 -5.37 15.94
C LEU A 14 1.61 -4.74 15.65
N ILE A 15 1.23 -3.69 16.37
CA ILE A 15 -0.05 -2.99 16.22
C ILE A 15 -0.09 -2.15 14.94
N LEU A 16 1.01 -1.46 14.58
CA LEU A 16 1.14 -0.70 13.34
C LEU A 16 1.24 -1.61 12.11
N GLY A 17 1.78 -2.83 12.28
CA GLY A 17 1.91 -3.84 11.22
C GLY A 17 0.71 -4.77 11.05
N LEU A 18 -0.06 -4.99 12.12
CA LEU A 18 -1.33 -5.73 12.12
C LEU A 18 -2.54 -4.81 12.02
N ALA A 19 -2.36 -3.48 12.10
CA ALA A 19 -3.40 -2.56 11.70
C ALA A 19 -3.77 -3.00 10.28
N PRO A 20 -5.02 -3.48 10.05
CA PRO A 20 -5.46 -3.74 8.69
C PRO A 20 -5.08 -2.48 7.95
N ALA A 21 -4.33 -2.60 6.85
CA ALA A 21 -4.10 -1.49 5.95
C ALA A 21 -5.45 -0.81 5.86
N ALA A 22 -5.59 0.36 6.52
CA ALA A 22 -6.90 0.97 6.61
C ALA A 22 -7.30 1.06 5.15
N MET A 23 -8.41 0.41 4.80
CA MET A 23 -8.94 0.40 3.45
C MET A 23 -9.42 1.83 3.19
N ALA A 24 -8.47 2.74 3.13
CA ALA A 24 -8.56 4.18 3.07
C ALA A 24 -7.94 4.52 1.73
N GLY A 25 -8.68 4.17 0.68
CA GLY A 25 -8.27 4.39 -0.69
C GLY A 25 -9.43 4.68 -1.63
N GLN A 26 -10.69 4.52 -1.21
CA GLN A 26 -11.85 5.04 -1.93
C GLN A 26 -13.07 4.94 -1.02
N SER A 27 -13.77 6.04 -0.78
CA SER A 27 -15.18 5.93 -0.41
C SER A 27 -15.94 5.74 -1.71
N PHE A 28 -16.61 4.59 -1.85
CA PHE A 28 -17.48 4.32 -2.99
C PHE A 28 -18.59 5.36 -3.05
N SER A 29 -18.99 5.94 -1.92
CA SER A 29 -19.93 7.07 -1.90
C SER A 29 -19.42 8.27 -2.71
N GLY A 30 -18.12 8.57 -2.66
CA GLY A 30 -17.49 9.62 -3.47
C GLY A 30 -17.46 9.27 -4.97
N VAL A 31 -17.24 7.99 -5.29
CA VAL A 31 -17.31 7.49 -6.68
C VAL A 31 -18.72 7.66 -7.26
N VAL A 32 -19.76 7.37 -6.48
CA VAL A 32 -21.15 7.54 -6.91
C VAL A 32 -21.50 9.00 -7.18
N VAL A 33 -20.95 9.96 -6.43
CA VAL A 33 -21.16 11.40 -6.69
C VAL A 33 -20.61 11.80 -8.06
N GLU A 34 -19.44 11.30 -8.44
CA GLU A 34 -18.88 11.54 -9.78
C GLU A 34 -19.71 10.87 -10.87
N ILE A 35 -20.20 9.63 -10.66
CA ILE A 35 -21.11 8.96 -11.59
C ILE A 35 -22.40 9.78 -11.79
N ASP A 36 -23.02 10.22 -10.70
CA ASP A 36 -24.27 11.00 -10.73
C ASP A 36 -24.11 12.30 -11.52
N LYS A 37 -22.98 13.00 -11.34
CA LYS A 37 -22.67 14.22 -12.10
C LYS A 37 -22.61 13.98 -13.62
N HIS A 38 -21.96 12.89 -14.05
CA HIS A 38 -21.87 12.54 -15.48
C HIS A 38 -23.24 12.13 -16.03
N LEU A 39 -24.02 11.32 -15.28
CA LEU A 39 -25.36 10.90 -15.70
C LEU A 39 -26.37 12.06 -15.74
N HIS A 40 -26.28 13.00 -14.80
CA HIS A 40 -27.11 14.21 -14.82
C HIS A 40 -26.77 15.12 -16.02
N SER A 41 -25.48 15.22 -16.35
CA SER A 41 -25.02 15.91 -17.56
C SER A 41 -25.55 15.21 -18.80
N ALA A 42 -25.49 13.87 -18.85
CA ALA A 42 -26.03 13.07 -19.95
C ALA A 42 -27.53 13.32 -20.16
N TYR A 43 -28.31 13.37 -19.07
CA TYR A 43 -29.73 13.70 -19.12
C TYR A 43 -30.00 15.11 -19.68
N THR A 44 -29.20 16.10 -19.26
CA THR A 44 -29.35 17.48 -19.73
C THR A 44 -29.03 17.60 -21.23
N THR A 45 -27.97 16.93 -21.69
CA THR A 45 -27.59 16.86 -23.10
C THR A 45 -28.64 16.11 -23.93
N TYR A 46 -29.20 15.04 -23.39
CA TYR A 46 -30.30 14.29 -24.03
C TYR A 46 -31.54 15.16 -24.24
N LYS A 47 -31.91 16.00 -23.26
CA LYS A 47 -33.02 16.96 -23.40
C LYS A 47 -32.80 18.02 -24.48
N GLN A 48 -31.56 18.29 -24.84
CA GLN A 48 -31.19 19.21 -25.92
C GLN A 48 -31.21 18.53 -27.30
N SER A 49 -31.71 17.29 -27.37
CA SER A 49 -31.73 16.43 -28.57
C SER A 49 -30.34 16.00 -29.07
N ASP A 50 -29.28 16.19 -28.27
CA ASP A 50 -27.96 15.64 -28.56
C ASP A 50 -27.80 14.24 -27.95
N VAL A 51 -28.26 13.25 -28.70
CA VAL A 51 -28.20 11.84 -28.29
C VAL A 51 -26.75 11.32 -28.27
N ALA A 52 -25.90 11.83 -29.16
CA ALA A 52 -24.51 11.37 -29.27
C ALA A 52 -23.67 11.84 -28.07
N GLY A 53 -23.79 13.13 -27.70
CA GLY A 53 -23.14 13.69 -26.51
C GLY A 53 -23.66 13.06 -25.22
N ALA A 54 -24.98 12.83 -25.12
CA ALA A 54 -25.56 12.14 -23.98
C ALA A 54 -25.00 10.73 -23.80
N LYS A 55 -24.87 9.95 -24.88
CA LYS A 55 -24.28 8.61 -24.85
C LYS A 55 -22.83 8.63 -24.39
N ASN A 56 -22.03 9.58 -24.90
CA ASN A 56 -20.63 9.71 -24.49
C ASN A 56 -20.50 9.99 -22.99
N LEU A 57 -21.36 10.83 -22.42
CA LEU A 57 -21.37 11.10 -20.98
C LEU A 57 -21.77 9.87 -20.15
N VAL A 58 -22.65 9.00 -20.67
CA VAL A 58 -22.94 7.71 -20.02
C VAL A 58 -21.76 6.74 -20.12
N ASP A 59 -21.04 6.73 -21.25
CA ASP A 59 -19.80 5.96 -21.40
C ASP A 59 -18.71 6.47 -20.45
N GLU A 60 -18.56 7.79 -20.30
CA GLU A 60 -17.64 8.40 -19.33
C GLU A 60 -18.00 8.05 -17.89
N ALA A 61 -19.29 8.05 -17.52
CA ALA A 61 -19.74 7.63 -16.20
C ALA A 61 -19.40 6.16 -15.90
N TYR A 62 -19.51 5.30 -16.92
CA TYR A 62 -19.23 3.86 -16.81
C TYR A 62 -17.71 3.58 -16.78
N PHE A 63 -16.98 3.94 -17.82
CA PHE A 63 -15.56 3.64 -17.95
C PHE A 63 -14.69 4.48 -17.01
N GLY A 64 -15.15 5.68 -16.65
CA GLY A 64 -14.48 6.59 -15.73
C GLY A 64 -14.71 6.19 -14.27
N PRO A 65 -15.60 6.87 -13.53
CA PRO A 65 -15.70 6.64 -12.10
C PRO A 65 -16.22 5.24 -11.73
N TYR A 66 -17.12 4.61 -12.49
CA TYR A 66 -17.61 3.27 -12.12
C TYR A 66 -16.56 2.16 -12.29
N GLU A 67 -15.88 2.09 -13.44
CA GLU A 67 -14.86 1.08 -13.75
C GLU A 67 -13.47 1.49 -13.25
N SER A 68 -12.93 2.62 -13.72
CA SER A 68 -11.60 3.11 -13.29
C SER A 68 -11.58 3.53 -11.81
N GLY A 69 -12.73 3.89 -11.24
CA GLY A 69 -12.88 4.13 -9.80
C GLY A 69 -13.14 2.85 -8.99
N GLN A 70 -12.84 1.67 -9.54
CA GLN A 70 -12.87 0.35 -8.89
C GLN A 70 -14.21 -0.09 -8.28
N MET A 71 -15.29 0.66 -8.50
CA MET A 71 -16.61 0.35 -7.96
C MET A 71 -17.20 -0.91 -8.61
N GLU A 72 -17.00 -1.10 -9.91
CA GLU A 72 -17.35 -2.32 -10.67
C GLU A 72 -16.75 -3.56 -10.00
N LYS A 73 -15.42 -3.56 -9.82
CA LYS A 73 -14.69 -4.63 -9.13
C LYS A 73 -15.17 -4.81 -7.69
N ALA A 74 -15.39 -3.73 -6.95
CA ALA A 74 -15.83 -3.80 -5.56
C ALA A 74 -17.25 -4.39 -5.41
N VAL A 75 -18.19 -3.98 -6.24
CA VAL A 75 -19.56 -4.54 -6.30
C VAL A 75 -19.50 -6.02 -6.66
N ARG A 76 -18.72 -6.39 -7.67
CA ARG A 76 -18.56 -7.78 -8.12
C ARG A 76 -18.01 -8.69 -7.01
N LEU A 77 -17.01 -8.22 -6.28
CA LEU A 77 -16.28 -9.03 -5.30
C LEU A 77 -16.90 -9.05 -3.90
N ASN A 78 -17.58 -7.98 -3.50
CA ASN A 78 -18.04 -7.81 -2.11
C ASN A 78 -19.57 -7.77 -1.96
N ILE A 79 -20.33 -7.53 -3.04
CA ILE A 79 -21.80 -7.64 -3.02
C ILE A 79 -22.22 -8.92 -3.74
N SER A 80 -22.05 -8.97 -5.06
CA SER A 80 -22.17 -10.20 -5.87
C SER A 80 -21.87 -9.93 -7.35
N ALA A 81 -21.43 -10.96 -8.06
CA ALA A 81 -21.32 -10.94 -9.52
C ALA A 81 -22.67 -10.66 -10.20
N LYS A 82 -23.78 -11.14 -9.62
CA LYS A 82 -25.13 -10.86 -10.10
C LYS A 82 -25.44 -9.36 -10.05
N ARG A 83 -25.14 -8.71 -8.92
CA ARG A 83 -25.36 -7.26 -8.76
C ARG A 83 -24.53 -6.45 -9.76
N ASN A 84 -23.27 -6.84 -9.99
CA ASN A 84 -22.43 -6.20 -10.99
C ASN A 84 -23.06 -6.26 -12.39
N ALA A 85 -23.54 -7.44 -12.79
CA ALA A 85 -24.20 -7.62 -14.08
C ALA A 85 -25.50 -6.80 -14.21
N GLU A 86 -26.26 -6.62 -13.12
CA GLU A 86 -27.45 -5.75 -13.10
C GLU A 86 -27.07 -4.28 -13.36
N VAL A 87 -26.01 -3.78 -12.72
CA VAL A 87 -25.53 -2.41 -12.91
C VAL A 87 -24.99 -2.19 -14.32
N GLU A 88 -24.16 -3.10 -14.84
CA GLU A 88 -23.70 -3.06 -16.23
C GLU A 88 -24.87 -3.04 -17.22
N SER A 89 -25.88 -3.88 -16.97
CA SER A 89 -27.07 -3.95 -17.80
C SER A 89 -27.86 -2.64 -17.75
N ALA A 90 -27.93 -1.97 -16.60
CA ALA A 90 -28.59 -0.68 -16.46
C ALA A 90 -27.89 0.41 -17.30
N PHE A 91 -26.56 0.51 -17.26
CA PHE A 91 -25.81 1.42 -18.13
C PHE A 91 -26.01 1.12 -19.62
N LYS A 92 -25.98 -0.16 -20.01
CA LYS A 92 -26.23 -0.61 -21.39
C LYS A 92 -27.65 -0.26 -21.85
N GLN A 93 -28.64 -0.49 -20.99
CA GLN A 93 -30.05 -0.23 -21.28
C GLN A 93 -30.35 1.27 -21.38
N LEU A 94 -29.79 2.08 -20.48
CA LEU A 94 -29.89 3.54 -20.51
C LEU A 94 -29.43 4.11 -21.86
N LYS A 95 -28.24 3.71 -22.33
CA LYS A 95 -27.73 4.12 -23.65
C LYS A 95 -28.64 3.68 -24.79
N LYS A 96 -29.13 2.44 -24.74
CA LYS A 96 -30.02 1.88 -25.76
C LYS A 96 -31.34 2.65 -25.84
N ASP A 97 -31.90 3.05 -24.71
CA ASP A 97 -33.16 3.77 -24.65
C ASP A 97 -33.01 5.25 -25.07
N MET A 98 -31.87 5.88 -24.77
CA MET A 98 -31.52 7.18 -25.34
C MET A 98 -31.47 7.12 -26.88
N VAL A 99 -30.84 6.09 -27.45
CA VAL A 99 -30.79 5.92 -28.93
C VAL A 99 -32.18 5.69 -29.53
N LYS A 100 -33.07 5.01 -28.82
CA LYS A 100 -34.44 4.77 -29.25
C LYS A 100 -35.36 6.00 -29.13
N GLY A 101 -34.88 7.11 -28.58
CA GLY A 101 -35.70 8.31 -28.40
C GLY A 101 -36.78 8.15 -27.32
N VAL A 102 -36.52 7.33 -26.31
CA VAL A 102 -37.45 7.13 -25.18
C VAL A 102 -37.68 8.48 -24.45
N PRO A 103 -38.90 8.78 -23.96
CA PRO A 103 -39.20 10.05 -23.32
C PRO A 103 -38.22 10.43 -22.19
N ALA A 104 -37.82 11.69 -22.14
CA ALA A 104 -36.83 12.18 -21.17
C ALA A 104 -37.21 11.89 -19.70
N SER A 105 -38.51 11.85 -19.38
CA SER A 105 -38.99 11.45 -18.04
C SER A 105 -38.60 10.03 -17.67
N GLN A 106 -38.63 9.09 -18.61
CA GLN A 106 -38.24 7.70 -18.39
C GLN A 106 -36.71 7.57 -18.27
N ILE A 107 -35.95 8.31 -19.09
CA ILE A 107 -34.48 8.37 -18.98
C ILE A 107 -34.06 8.91 -17.61
N LYS A 108 -34.73 9.97 -17.13
CA LYS A 108 -34.50 10.52 -15.79
C LYS A 108 -34.76 9.47 -14.71
N GLN A 109 -35.87 8.75 -14.80
CA GLN A 109 -36.22 7.69 -13.85
C GLN A 109 -35.19 6.55 -13.83
N GLN A 110 -34.68 6.14 -15.00
CA GLN A 110 -33.62 5.13 -15.10
C GLN A 110 -32.32 5.59 -14.43
N ILE A 111 -31.93 6.85 -14.63
CA ILE A 111 -30.75 7.43 -13.97
C ILE A 111 -30.93 7.47 -12.45
N GLU A 112 -32.09 7.96 -11.96
CA GLU A 112 -32.36 8.03 -10.52
C GLU A 112 -32.34 6.64 -9.86
N GLN A 113 -32.91 5.62 -10.52
CA GLN A 113 -32.87 4.24 -10.05
C GLN A 113 -31.44 3.68 -10.02
N LEU A 114 -30.66 3.92 -11.07
CA LEU A 114 -29.27 3.50 -11.16
C LEU A 114 -28.43 4.15 -10.05
N VAL A 115 -28.50 5.47 -9.91
CA VAL A 115 -27.75 6.24 -8.90
C VAL A 115 -28.17 5.86 -7.48
N SER A 116 -29.46 5.69 -7.21
CA SER A 116 -29.94 5.23 -5.91
C SER A 116 -29.43 3.83 -5.56
N GLY A 117 -29.45 2.90 -6.52
CA GLY A 117 -28.88 1.57 -6.35
C GLY A 117 -27.37 1.61 -6.09
N LEU A 118 -26.64 2.44 -6.82
CA LEU A 118 -25.20 2.65 -6.62
C LEU A 118 -24.90 3.25 -5.24
N HIS A 119 -25.72 4.17 -4.72
CA HIS A 119 -25.57 4.66 -3.35
C HIS A 119 -25.78 3.57 -2.30
N ALA A 120 -26.74 2.66 -2.51
CA ALA A 120 -26.95 1.52 -1.63
C ALA A 120 -25.77 0.54 -1.68
N ASP A 121 -25.24 0.29 -2.88
CA ASP A 121 -24.04 -0.51 -3.09
C ASP A 121 -22.83 0.13 -2.39
N ALA A 122 -22.60 1.42 -2.60
CA ALA A 122 -21.55 2.20 -1.96
C ALA A 122 -21.64 2.16 -0.43
N LYS A 123 -22.85 2.32 0.14
CA LYS A 123 -23.07 2.20 1.59
C LYS A 123 -22.71 0.81 2.11
N THR A 124 -23.01 -0.23 1.35
CA THR A 124 -22.67 -1.62 1.69
C THR A 124 -21.16 -1.84 1.64
N LEU A 125 -20.50 -1.29 0.61
CA LEU A 125 -19.06 -1.42 0.39
C LEU A 125 -18.23 -0.59 1.39
N ASP A 126 -18.70 0.61 1.73
CA ASP A 126 -18.07 1.52 2.70
C ASP A 126 -18.32 1.05 4.16
N GLY A 127 -19.32 0.21 4.41
CA GLY A 127 -19.71 -0.29 5.73
C GLY A 127 -20.36 0.77 6.66
N ASP A 128 -20.54 0.41 7.93
CA ASP A 128 -21.11 1.27 9.00
C ASP A 128 -20.19 2.46 9.38
N LEU A 129 -19.08 2.64 8.65
CA LEU A 129 -18.22 3.82 8.71
C LEU A 129 -18.81 5.03 7.98
N SER A 130 -19.94 4.86 7.29
CA SER A 130 -20.63 5.91 6.52
C SER A 130 -21.29 7.02 7.37
N GLY A 131 -21.39 6.86 8.70
CA GLY A 131 -22.03 7.84 9.60
C GLY A 131 -21.10 8.73 10.43
N SER A 132 -19.82 8.38 10.56
CA SER A 132 -18.83 9.15 11.34
C SER A 132 -17.43 8.70 10.92
N SER A 133 -16.57 9.63 10.47
CA SER A 133 -15.09 9.48 10.28
C SER A 133 -14.49 9.40 8.86
N THR A 134 -15.07 10.00 7.80
CA THR A 134 -14.33 10.18 6.53
C THR A 134 -13.02 10.98 6.72
N GLY A 135 -13.07 12.06 7.50
CA GLY A 135 -11.87 12.86 7.84
C GLY A 135 -10.91 12.15 8.79
N PHE A 136 -11.41 11.57 9.89
CA PHE A 136 -10.55 10.90 10.86
C PHE A 136 -9.92 9.61 10.30
N GLY A 137 -10.61 8.89 9.39
CA GLY A 137 -10.04 7.76 8.66
C GLY A 137 -8.88 8.17 7.77
N ALA A 138 -9.03 9.26 6.99
CA ALA A 138 -7.95 9.81 6.16
C ALA A 138 -6.77 10.32 7.01
N PHE A 139 -7.06 10.96 8.15
CA PHE A 139 -6.06 11.35 9.14
C PHE A 139 -5.27 10.13 9.65
N LEU A 140 -5.98 9.10 10.11
CA LEU A 140 -5.37 7.92 10.70
C LEU A 140 -4.57 7.14 9.67
N ALA A 141 -5.08 6.97 8.45
CA ALA A 141 -4.35 6.33 7.35
C ALA A 141 -3.05 7.07 7.02
N SER A 142 -3.12 8.39 6.83
CA SER A 142 -1.94 9.24 6.62
C SER A 142 -0.95 9.10 7.78
N PHE A 143 -1.41 9.25 9.01
CA PHE A 143 -0.59 9.12 10.21
C PHE A 143 0.13 7.75 10.27
N LEU A 144 -0.59 6.66 10.03
CA LEU A 144 -0.03 5.31 10.08
C LEU A 144 1.00 5.07 8.98
N ILE A 145 0.77 5.56 7.75
CA ILE A 145 1.73 5.44 6.64
C ILE A 145 3.04 6.12 7.02
N ILE A 146 3.02 7.41 7.34
CA ILE A 146 4.27 8.14 7.60
C ILE A 146 5.00 7.60 8.84
N VAL A 147 4.27 7.23 9.89
CA VAL A 147 4.88 6.68 11.11
C VAL A 147 5.54 5.34 10.83
N ARG A 148 4.94 4.48 9.99
CA ARG A 148 5.52 3.18 9.65
C ARG A 148 6.83 3.34 8.86
N GLU A 149 6.75 3.99 7.71
CA GLU A 149 7.91 4.11 6.80
C GLU A 149 9.04 4.94 7.44
N GLY A 150 8.66 6.03 8.11
CA GLY A 150 9.61 6.87 8.84
C GLY A 150 10.27 6.15 10.01
N PHE A 151 9.56 5.23 10.67
CA PHE A 151 10.12 4.43 11.77
C PHE A 151 11.16 3.43 11.25
N GLU A 152 10.90 2.75 10.14
CA GLU A 152 11.87 1.85 9.50
C GLU A 152 13.16 2.60 9.11
N ALA A 153 13.02 3.79 8.51
CA ALA A 153 14.14 4.67 8.20
C ALA A 153 14.93 5.07 9.47
N ILE A 154 14.23 5.50 10.53
CA ILE A 154 14.84 5.90 11.80
C ILE A 154 15.59 4.75 12.46
N LEU A 155 15.11 3.51 12.35
CA LEU A 155 15.79 2.36 12.95
C LEU A 155 17.11 2.02 12.26
N VAL A 156 17.12 2.06 10.92
CA VAL A 156 18.36 1.84 10.16
C VAL A 156 19.37 2.95 10.48
N ILE A 157 18.95 4.21 10.40
CA ILE A 157 19.79 5.36 10.70
C ILE A 157 20.24 5.35 12.16
N GLY A 158 19.35 5.05 13.09
CA GLY A 158 19.62 4.93 14.52
C GLY A 158 20.65 3.84 14.81
N ALA A 159 20.56 2.67 14.16
CA ALA A 159 21.52 1.59 14.30
C ALA A 159 22.92 1.99 13.79
N ILE A 160 23.00 2.66 12.64
CA ILE A 160 24.26 3.15 12.07
C ILE A 160 24.87 4.22 13.00
N ILE A 161 24.08 5.21 13.44
CA ILE A 161 24.54 6.25 14.37
C ILE A 161 25.01 5.64 15.69
N ALA A 162 24.24 4.71 16.27
CA ALA A 162 24.62 4.04 17.51
C ALA A 162 25.93 3.27 17.36
N TYR A 163 26.13 2.60 16.23
CA TYR A 163 27.38 1.92 15.91
C TYR A 163 28.55 2.90 15.81
N LEU A 164 28.41 4.00 15.05
CA LEU A 164 29.46 5.03 14.91
C LEU A 164 29.84 5.66 16.25
N VAL A 165 28.84 6.01 17.06
CA VAL A 165 29.04 6.62 18.38
C VAL A 165 29.75 5.65 19.33
N LYS A 166 29.38 4.36 19.31
CA LYS A 166 29.98 3.33 20.17
C LYS A 166 31.41 2.97 19.73
N SER A 167 31.70 3.04 18.43
CA SER A 167 33.01 2.75 17.86
C SER A 167 33.96 3.96 17.84
N GLY A 168 33.59 5.07 18.49
CA GLY A 168 34.44 6.27 18.60
C GLY A 168 34.40 7.22 17.40
N TYR A 169 33.68 6.89 16.32
CA TYR A 169 33.57 7.67 15.08
C TYR A 169 32.41 8.68 15.10
N LYS A 170 32.27 9.44 16.19
CA LYS A 170 31.16 10.40 16.37
C LYS A 170 31.13 11.47 15.27
N GLU A 171 32.29 11.86 14.75
CA GLU A 171 32.47 12.82 13.66
C GLU A 171 31.81 12.36 12.35
N LYS A 172 31.71 11.05 12.12
CA LYS A 172 31.06 10.49 10.92
C LYS A 172 29.54 10.50 10.98
N VAL A 173 28.93 10.82 12.13
CA VAL A 173 27.47 10.96 12.24
C VAL A 173 26.95 12.07 11.32
N LYS A 174 27.74 13.12 11.06
CA LYS A 174 27.37 14.19 10.13
C LYS A 174 27.18 13.69 8.70
N VAL A 175 27.95 12.68 8.29
CA VAL A 175 27.83 12.04 6.96
C VAL A 175 26.48 11.34 6.82
N ILE A 176 26.00 10.73 7.91
CA ILE A 176 24.68 10.08 7.93
C ILE A 176 23.58 11.12 7.75
N TYR A 177 23.60 12.22 8.51
CA TYR A 177 22.61 13.29 8.33
C TYR A 177 22.61 13.88 6.92
N GLN A 178 23.79 14.07 6.32
CA GLN A 178 23.91 14.50 4.93
C GLN A 178 23.28 13.48 3.98
N SER A 179 23.57 12.19 4.13
CA SER A 179 22.98 11.14 3.28
C SER A 179 21.45 11.07 3.41
N THR A 180 20.92 11.20 4.63
CA THR A 180 19.48 11.21 4.90
C THR A 180 18.80 12.40 4.23
N ALA A 181 19.36 13.60 4.34
CA ALA A 181 18.81 14.80 3.70
C ALA A 181 18.78 14.66 2.17
N VAL A 182 19.88 14.17 1.56
CA VAL A 182 19.96 13.95 0.11
C VAL A 182 18.96 12.87 -0.34
N ALA A 183 18.80 11.79 0.43
CA ALA A 183 17.84 10.73 0.14
C ALA A 183 16.39 11.24 0.15
N LEU A 184 15.99 12.03 1.15
CA LEU A 184 14.65 12.61 1.22
C LEU A 184 14.35 13.48 0.01
N VAL A 185 15.29 14.34 -0.39
CA VAL A 185 15.16 15.18 -1.60
C VAL A 185 15.06 14.29 -2.85
N ALA A 186 15.90 13.27 -2.96
CA ALA A 186 15.86 12.34 -4.09
C ALA A 186 14.53 11.58 -4.19
N SER A 187 13.94 11.14 -3.07
CA SER A 187 12.63 10.48 -3.06
C SER A 187 11.53 11.42 -3.57
N LEU A 188 11.51 12.69 -3.15
CA LEU A 188 10.55 13.68 -3.63
C LEU A 188 10.72 14.01 -5.12
N LEU A 189 11.96 14.16 -5.57
CA LEU A 189 12.26 14.38 -7.00
C LEU A 189 11.80 13.21 -7.86
N THR A 190 12.04 11.98 -7.40
CA THR A 190 11.62 10.78 -8.12
C THR A 190 10.12 10.75 -8.30
N ALA A 191 9.35 11.04 -7.25
CA ALA A 191 7.89 11.12 -7.34
C ALA A 191 7.40 12.22 -8.29
N TRP A 192 8.02 13.40 -8.25
CA TRP A 192 7.69 14.49 -9.17
C TRP A 192 7.96 14.10 -10.63
N VAL A 193 9.06 13.39 -10.91
CA VAL A 193 9.35 12.89 -12.26
C VAL A 193 8.33 11.83 -12.69
N LEU A 194 8.00 10.87 -11.82
CA LEU A 194 7.06 9.79 -12.12
C LEU A 194 5.66 10.33 -12.47
N THR A 195 5.17 11.32 -11.71
CA THR A 195 3.86 11.94 -11.97
C THR A 195 3.79 12.74 -13.27
N LYS A 196 4.93 13.23 -13.78
CA LYS A 196 5.00 13.99 -15.04
C LYS A 196 5.22 13.12 -16.27
N VAL A 197 5.91 12.00 -16.14
CA VAL A 197 6.32 11.15 -17.27
C VAL A 197 5.26 10.10 -17.63
N PHE A 198 4.41 9.70 -16.68
CA PHE A 198 3.43 8.62 -16.89
C PHE A 198 1.98 9.14 -16.88
N SER A 199 1.47 9.56 -18.05
CA SER A 199 0.02 9.75 -18.29
C SER A 199 -0.54 8.50 -18.97
N ILE A 200 -1.14 7.60 -18.20
CA ILE A 200 -1.49 6.25 -18.67
C ILE A 200 -3.01 6.02 -18.61
N SER A 201 -3.57 5.48 -19.69
CA SER A 201 -4.96 5.02 -19.82
C SER A 201 -5.30 3.90 -18.82
N GLY A 202 -6.58 3.75 -18.45
CA GLY A 202 -7.06 2.83 -17.39
C GLY A 202 -6.49 1.40 -17.46
N ALA A 203 -6.54 0.74 -18.61
CA ALA A 203 -6.02 -0.63 -18.75
C ALA A 203 -4.50 -0.74 -18.48
N SER A 204 -3.70 0.23 -18.90
CA SER A 204 -2.25 0.20 -18.63
C SER A 204 -1.91 0.68 -17.22
N ARG A 205 -2.85 1.31 -16.50
CA ARG A 205 -2.72 1.61 -15.07
C ARG A 205 -2.86 0.34 -14.23
N GLU A 206 -3.87 -0.50 -14.52
CA GLU A 206 -4.06 -1.78 -13.82
C GLU A 206 -2.88 -2.75 -14.04
N VAL A 207 -2.33 -2.82 -15.27
CA VAL A 207 -1.12 -3.60 -15.54
C VAL A 207 0.06 -3.08 -14.73
N LEU A 208 0.23 -1.77 -14.61
CA LEU A 208 1.30 -1.18 -13.83
C LEU A 208 1.11 -1.40 -12.33
N GLU A 209 -0.10 -1.26 -11.81
CA GLU A 209 -0.41 -1.53 -10.40
C GLU A 209 -0.16 -3.00 -10.07
N GLY A 210 -0.63 -3.93 -10.91
CA GLY A 210 -0.33 -5.36 -10.77
C GLY A 210 1.17 -5.68 -10.85
N ALA A 211 1.87 -5.14 -11.85
CA ALA A 211 3.30 -5.38 -12.04
C ALA A 211 4.14 -4.80 -10.90
N THR A 212 3.81 -3.60 -10.41
CA THR A 212 4.52 -2.97 -9.28
C THR A 212 4.26 -3.72 -7.98
N MET A 213 3.05 -4.21 -7.73
CA MET A 213 2.76 -5.08 -6.59
C MET A 213 3.54 -6.39 -6.67
N LEU A 214 3.63 -7.04 -7.83
CA LEU A 214 4.42 -8.27 -7.99
C LEU A 214 5.93 -8.03 -7.83
N LEU A 215 6.44 -6.89 -8.32
CA LEU A 215 7.82 -6.47 -8.02
C LEU A 215 8.01 -6.26 -6.51
N ALA A 216 7.05 -5.63 -5.84
CA ALA A 216 7.07 -5.46 -4.38
C ALA A 216 7.07 -6.82 -3.66
N VAL A 217 6.34 -7.83 -4.12
CA VAL A 217 6.42 -9.20 -3.55
C VAL A 217 7.84 -9.73 -3.54
N VAL A 218 8.56 -9.61 -4.67
CA VAL A 218 9.95 -10.09 -4.78
C VAL A 218 10.87 -9.33 -3.82
N VAL A 219 10.72 -8.00 -3.74
CA VAL A 219 11.51 -7.14 -2.87
C VAL A 219 11.21 -7.42 -1.40
N LEU A 220 9.95 -7.39 -0.99
CA LEU A 220 9.50 -7.62 0.38
C LEU A 220 9.88 -9.01 0.88
N PHE A 221 9.69 -10.04 0.05
CA PHE A 221 10.13 -11.39 0.37
C PHE A 221 11.65 -11.47 0.55
N SER A 222 12.42 -10.86 -0.36
CA SER A 222 13.89 -10.84 -0.28
C SER A 222 14.39 -10.14 0.99
N VAL A 223 13.77 -9.01 1.34
CA VAL A 223 14.11 -8.23 2.53
C VAL A 223 13.69 -8.97 3.80
N SER A 224 12.49 -9.55 3.82
CA SER A 224 12.02 -10.40 4.92
C SER A 224 13.00 -11.54 5.17
N TYR A 225 13.36 -12.29 4.13
CA TYR A 225 14.33 -13.38 4.23
C TYR A 225 15.70 -12.89 4.72
N TRP A 226 16.18 -11.75 4.22
CA TRP A 226 17.43 -11.14 4.66
C TRP A 226 17.42 -10.82 6.17
N LEU A 227 16.34 -10.21 6.67
CA LEU A 227 16.18 -9.89 8.09
C LEU A 227 16.12 -11.16 8.96
N VAL A 228 15.40 -12.20 8.53
CA VAL A 228 15.40 -13.51 9.21
C VAL A 228 16.81 -14.10 9.27
N SER A 229 17.55 -14.08 8.15
CA SER A 229 18.91 -14.62 8.05
C SER A 229 19.93 -13.90 8.94
N LYS A 230 19.66 -12.64 9.31
CA LYS A 230 20.50 -11.79 10.17
C LYS A 230 20.04 -11.72 11.62
N SER A 231 18.91 -12.35 11.97
CA SER A 231 18.37 -12.37 13.34
C SER A 231 19.28 -13.09 14.35
N GLU A 232 20.29 -13.85 13.91
CA GLU A 232 21.33 -14.39 14.80
C GLU A 232 22.37 -13.33 15.17
N ALA A 233 22.24 -12.75 16.37
CA ALA A 233 23.17 -11.79 16.96
C ALA A 233 24.66 -12.21 16.90
N GLN A 234 24.96 -13.52 16.92
CA GLN A 234 26.33 -14.08 16.82
C GLN A 234 26.96 -13.85 15.43
N ARG A 235 26.18 -13.98 14.35
CA ARG A 235 26.67 -13.81 12.95
C ARG A 235 26.94 -12.35 12.61
N TRP A 236 26.17 -11.43 13.18
CA TRP A 236 26.41 -9.98 13.04
C TRP A 236 27.72 -9.57 13.72
N GLN A 237 27.99 -10.06 14.93
CA GLN A 237 29.23 -9.81 15.65
C GLN A 237 30.45 -10.32 14.86
N ASN A 238 30.35 -11.50 14.25
CA ASN A 238 31.43 -12.08 13.43
C ASN A 238 31.63 -11.34 12.09
N TYR A 239 30.55 -10.89 11.44
CA TYR A 239 30.62 -10.07 10.21
C TYR A 239 31.26 -8.71 10.46
N ILE A 240 30.90 -8.07 11.58
CA ILE A 240 31.47 -6.78 12.01
C ILE A 240 32.94 -6.96 12.39
N ASN A 241 33.30 -7.98 13.18
CA ASN A 241 34.69 -8.23 13.55
C ASN A 241 35.59 -8.52 12.34
N GLY A 242 35.07 -9.22 11.32
CA GLY A 242 35.85 -9.59 10.12
C GLY A 242 36.03 -8.48 9.08
N LYS A 243 35.04 -7.60 8.88
CA LYS A 243 35.12 -6.54 7.85
C LYS A 243 35.57 -5.17 8.37
N VAL A 244 35.43 -4.90 9.66
CA VAL A 244 35.72 -3.57 10.22
C VAL A 244 37.21 -3.39 10.54
N GLN A 245 37.93 -4.45 10.90
CA GLN A 245 39.38 -4.36 11.14
C GLN A 245 40.20 -4.12 9.87
N GLY A 246 39.65 -4.40 8.67
CA GLY A 246 40.39 -4.32 7.41
C GLY A 246 40.15 -3.07 6.54
N SER A 247 39.24 -2.15 6.89
CA SER A 247 38.82 -1.08 5.94
C SER A 247 38.75 0.33 6.51
N LEU A 248 39.45 0.59 7.61
CA LEU A 248 39.59 1.93 8.18
C LEU A 248 40.72 2.73 7.52
N ASN A 249 40.72 2.81 6.18
CA ASN A 249 41.51 3.80 5.45
C ASN A 249 40.72 4.34 4.25
N LYS A 250 40.36 5.63 4.30
CA LYS A 250 39.72 6.54 3.30
C LYS A 250 38.52 6.05 2.44
N GLY A 251 38.31 4.76 2.19
CA GLY A 251 37.19 4.20 1.39
C GLY A 251 35.89 3.88 2.16
N SER A 252 35.90 3.98 3.50
CA SER A 252 34.75 3.60 4.36
C SER A 252 33.61 4.63 4.41
N THR A 253 33.87 5.91 4.13
CA THR A 253 32.86 6.98 4.29
C THR A 253 31.82 7.00 3.18
N PHE A 254 32.21 6.71 1.93
CA PHE A 254 31.27 6.61 0.82
C PHE A 254 30.35 5.39 0.98
N ALA A 255 30.88 4.22 1.33
CA ALA A 255 30.05 3.03 1.59
C ALA A 255 29.03 3.26 2.72
N LEU A 256 29.44 3.97 3.77
CA LEU A 256 28.57 4.37 4.87
C LEU A 256 27.49 5.36 4.42
N TRP A 257 27.88 6.36 3.62
CA TRP A 257 26.95 7.34 3.03
C TRP A 257 25.94 6.66 2.11
N SER A 258 26.39 5.79 1.20
CA SER A 258 25.53 5.08 0.25
C SER A 258 24.58 4.12 0.95
N ALA A 259 25.03 3.43 2.00
CA ALA A 259 24.16 2.53 2.76
C ALA A 259 23.02 3.29 3.45
N ALA A 260 23.32 4.43 4.09
CA ALA A 260 22.33 5.27 4.72
C ALA A 260 21.41 5.97 3.69
N PHE A 261 21.98 6.44 2.58
CA PHE A 261 21.22 7.02 1.46
C PHE A 261 20.23 6.01 0.88
N LEU A 262 20.68 4.81 0.49
CA LEU A 262 19.83 3.81 -0.15
C LEU A 262 18.72 3.32 0.77
N ALA A 263 19.02 3.17 2.07
CA ALA A 263 18.01 2.81 3.06
C ALA A 263 16.91 3.87 3.14
N VAL A 264 17.28 5.14 3.37
CA VAL A 264 16.30 6.23 3.50
C VAL A 264 15.58 6.49 2.18
N TYR A 265 16.27 6.40 1.05
CA TYR A 265 15.70 6.62 -0.27
C TYR A 265 14.62 5.58 -0.57
N ARG A 266 14.85 4.31 -0.21
CA ARG A 266 13.86 3.23 -0.35
C ARG A 266 12.60 3.54 0.47
N GLU A 267 12.74 3.76 1.78
CA GLU A 267 11.58 4.06 2.64
C GLU A 267 10.87 5.34 2.19
N GLY A 268 11.62 6.36 1.75
CA GLY A 268 11.07 7.60 1.23
C GLY A 268 10.33 7.42 -0.10
N ALA A 269 10.83 6.56 -0.99
CA ALA A 269 10.14 6.25 -2.25
C ALA A 269 8.85 5.46 -2.01
N GLU A 270 8.89 4.47 -1.11
CA GLU A 270 7.70 3.71 -0.68
C GLU A 270 6.66 4.64 -0.04
N THR A 271 7.10 5.52 0.87
CA THR A 271 6.23 6.55 1.49
C THR A 271 5.50 7.36 0.42
N VAL A 272 6.22 7.88 -0.58
CA VAL A 272 5.59 8.73 -1.59
C VAL A 272 4.60 7.93 -2.45
N LEU A 273 4.92 6.69 -2.81
CA LEU A 273 3.99 5.83 -3.56
C LEU A 273 2.71 5.53 -2.77
N PHE A 274 2.83 5.25 -1.46
CA PHE A 274 1.66 5.05 -0.60
C PHE A 274 0.81 6.32 -0.46
N TYR A 275 1.45 7.48 -0.29
CA TYR A 275 0.74 8.77 -0.25
C TYR A 275 0.08 9.09 -1.59
N GLN A 276 0.73 8.80 -2.72
CA GLN A 276 0.16 9.00 -4.05
C GLN A 276 -1.08 8.12 -4.26
N ALA A 277 -1.02 6.85 -3.85
CA ALA A 277 -2.17 5.95 -3.90
C ALA A 277 -3.32 6.47 -3.02
N MET A 278 -3.04 6.85 -1.76
CA MET A 278 -4.04 7.38 -0.83
C MET A 278 -4.67 8.69 -1.34
N MET A 279 -3.86 9.62 -1.86
CA MET A 279 -4.33 10.92 -2.37
C MET A 279 -5.17 10.78 -3.65
N SER A 280 -5.04 9.67 -4.39
CA SER A 280 -5.92 9.39 -5.53
C SER A 280 -7.34 8.98 -5.13
N GLY A 281 -7.57 8.69 -3.85
CA GLY A 281 -8.79 8.06 -3.33
C GLY A 281 -9.58 8.83 -2.27
N THR A 282 -9.02 9.93 -1.74
CA THR A 282 -9.62 10.72 -0.66
C THR A 282 -9.82 12.18 -1.07
N THR A 283 -10.97 12.75 -0.69
CA THR A 283 -11.31 14.16 -0.95
C THR A 283 -10.87 15.10 0.18
N ASP A 284 -10.54 14.58 1.37
CA ASP A 284 -10.18 15.39 2.53
C ASP A 284 -8.66 15.53 2.72
N LEU A 285 -8.06 16.37 1.86
CA LEU A 285 -6.63 16.69 1.92
C LEU A 285 -6.20 17.30 3.27
N SER A 286 -7.11 18.00 3.95
CA SER A 286 -6.81 18.67 5.21
C SER A 286 -6.47 17.66 6.32
N MET A 287 -7.24 16.58 6.39
CA MET A 287 -7.02 15.50 7.35
C MET A 287 -5.79 14.66 6.99
N VAL A 288 -5.53 14.44 5.70
CA VAL A 288 -4.29 13.81 5.24
C VAL A 288 -3.06 14.60 5.69
N LEU A 289 -3.06 15.92 5.49
CA LEU A 289 -1.95 16.79 5.91
C LEU A 289 -1.82 16.84 7.44
N ALA A 290 -2.93 16.84 8.17
CA ALA A 290 -2.92 16.78 9.63
C ALA A 290 -2.31 15.46 10.13
N GLY A 291 -2.69 14.32 9.53
CA GLY A 291 -2.12 13.01 9.86
C GLY A 291 -0.63 12.94 9.59
N PHE A 292 -0.19 13.46 8.44
CA PHE A 292 1.21 13.54 8.06
C PHE A 292 2.00 14.42 9.05
N GLY A 293 1.49 15.61 9.37
CA GLY A 293 2.13 16.53 10.31
C GLY A 293 2.27 15.95 11.73
N VAL A 294 1.20 15.34 12.26
CA VAL A 294 1.24 14.66 13.56
C VAL A 294 2.18 13.46 13.52
N GLY A 295 2.22 12.73 12.41
CA GLY A 295 3.16 11.62 12.20
C GLY A 295 4.62 12.07 12.21
N ILE A 296 4.97 13.18 11.55
CA ILE A 296 6.32 13.77 11.62
C ILE A 296 6.70 14.12 13.06
N LEU A 297 5.79 14.73 13.82
CA LEU A 297 6.05 15.04 15.23
C LEU A 297 6.30 13.77 16.05
N ALA A 298 5.51 12.72 15.82
CA ALA A 298 5.70 11.42 16.46
C ALA A 298 7.05 10.79 16.09
N LEU A 299 7.45 10.83 14.81
CA LEU A 299 8.75 10.35 14.35
C LEU A 299 9.91 11.12 14.98
N GLY A 300 9.80 12.44 15.09
CA GLY A 300 10.80 13.27 15.77
C GLY A 300 10.97 12.87 17.24
N LEU A 301 9.87 12.61 17.94
CA LEU A 301 9.89 12.09 19.31
C LEU A 301 10.52 10.70 19.38
N ILE A 302 10.16 9.79 18.48
CA ILE A 302 10.71 8.42 18.42
C ILE A 302 12.23 8.47 18.16
N PHE A 303 12.68 9.28 17.20
CA PHE A 303 14.10 9.47 16.91
C PHE A 303 14.84 10.01 18.14
N ALA A 304 14.29 11.02 18.82
CA ALA A 304 14.88 11.55 20.04
C ALA A 304 15.00 10.49 21.14
N ILE A 305 13.95 9.68 21.35
CA ILE A 305 13.97 8.56 22.30
C ILE A 305 15.08 7.57 21.91
N ILE A 306 15.14 7.12 20.66
CA ILE A 306 16.17 6.16 20.21
C ILE A 306 17.58 6.74 20.34
N ARG A 307 17.74 8.05 20.05
CA ARG A 307 19.04 8.72 20.05
C ARG A 307 19.59 8.94 21.45
N TYR A 308 18.74 9.35 22.38
CA TYR A 308 19.14 9.81 23.71
C TYR A 308 18.86 8.78 24.81
N ALA A 309 17.80 7.98 24.69
CA ALA A 309 17.59 6.87 25.60
C ALA A 309 18.47 5.69 25.16
N SER A 310 19.31 5.18 26.06
CA SER A 310 20.12 3.96 25.87
C SER A 310 19.24 2.69 25.82
N VAL A 311 18.25 2.67 24.93
CA VAL A 311 17.33 1.57 24.72
C VAL A 311 18.07 0.50 23.93
N LYS A 312 18.40 -0.60 24.59
CA LYS A 312 18.86 -1.80 23.91
C LYS A 312 17.65 -2.41 23.20
N ILE A 313 17.48 -2.09 21.92
CA ILE A 313 16.46 -2.74 21.10
C ILE A 313 16.84 -4.23 21.01
N PRO A 314 15.97 -5.15 21.45
CA PRO A 314 16.23 -6.57 21.32
C PRO A 314 16.19 -6.91 19.82
N MET A 315 17.37 -7.02 19.21
CA MET A 315 17.54 -7.18 17.76
C MET A 315 16.78 -8.40 17.19
N LYS A 316 16.74 -9.51 17.94
CA LYS A 316 16.06 -10.74 17.55
C LYS A 316 14.55 -10.55 17.32
N PRO A 317 13.74 -10.19 18.34
CA PRO A 317 12.31 -9.99 18.16
C PRO A 317 11.98 -8.83 17.22
N PHE A 318 12.85 -7.80 17.14
CA PHE A 318 12.69 -6.73 16.16
C PHE A 318 12.78 -7.25 14.74
N PHE A 319 13.88 -7.94 14.39
CA PHE A 319 14.04 -8.51 13.05
C PHE A 319 12.97 -9.55 12.73
N LEU A 320 12.60 -10.40 13.68
CA LEU A 320 11.53 -11.39 13.49
C LEU A 320 10.17 -10.74 13.25
N GLY A 321 9.81 -9.71 14.03
CA GLY A 321 8.54 -9.00 13.88
C GLY A 321 8.44 -8.29 12.53
N THR A 322 9.47 -7.51 12.16
CA THR A 322 9.51 -6.84 10.86
C THR A 322 9.57 -7.84 9.70
N SER A 323 10.31 -8.95 9.83
CA SER A 323 10.32 -9.99 8.79
C SER A 323 8.95 -10.60 8.58
N PHE A 324 8.23 -10.91 9.66
CA PHE A 324 6.89 -11.48 9.59
C PHE A 324 5.91 -10.51 8.92
N LEU A 325 5.97 -9.22 9.26
CA LEU A 325 5.18 -8.16 8.66
C LEU A 325 5.44 -8.04 7.15
N LEU A 326 6.71 -7.92 6.74
CA LEU A 326 7.07 -7.84 5.32
C LEU A 326 6.65 -9.09 4.56
N TYR A 327 6.74 -10.25 5.20
CA TYR A 327 6.29 -11.51 4.63
C TYR A 327 4.78 -11.53 4.42
N TYR A 328 4.02 -11.09 5.43
CA TYR A 328 2.57 -10.95 5.36
C TYR A 328 2.16 -10.01 4.23
N LEU A 329 2.83 -8.87 4.07
CA LEU A 329 2.53 -7.95 2.96
C LEU A 329 2.88 -8.55 1.60
N ALA A 330 4.01 -9.24 1.48
CA ALA A 330 4.34 -9.97 0.26
C ALA A 330 3.26 -11.02 -0.08
N PHE A 331 2.71 -11.69 0.93
CA PHE A 331 1.60 -12.63 0.74
C PHE A 331 0.32 -11.94 0.26
N VAL A 332 -0.07 -10.81 0.86
CA VAL A 332 -1.25 -10.04 0.44
C VAL A 332 -1.07 -9.49 -0.98
N PHE A 333 0.07 -8.87 -1.27
CA PHE A 333 0.38 -8.27 -2.57
C PHE A 333 0.51 -9.29 -3.69
N ALA A 334 0.89 -10.54 -3.38
CA ALA A 334 0.91 -11.60 -4.37
C ALA A 334 -0.49 -11.89 -4.93
N GLY A 335 -1.50 -11.95 -4.07
CA GLY A 335 -2.88 -12.16 -4.50
C GLY A 335 -3.47 -10.92 -5.18
N GLN A 336 -3.25 -9.73 -4.60
CA GLN A 336 -3.71 -8.46 -5.18
C GLN A 336 -3.09 -8.16 -6.54
N GLY A 337 -1.76 -8.31 -6.67
CA GLY A 337 -1.04 -8.02 -7.90
C GLY A 337 -1.48 -8.90 -9.07
N VAL A 338 -1.67 -10.21 -8.85
CA VAL A 338 -2.25 -11.10 -9.88
C VAL A 338 -3.71 -10.74 -10.16
N GLY A 339 -4.48 -10.36 -9.12
CA GLY A 339 -5.85 -9.90 -9.28
C GLY A 339 -5.97 -8.65 -10.16
N GLU A 340 -5.04 -7.69 -10.06
CA GLU A 340 -4.99 -6.53 -10.97
C GLU A 340 -4.64 -6.93 -12.40
N LEU A 341 -3.73 -7.88 -12.59
CA LEU A 341 -3.41 -8.40 -13.93
C LEU A 341 -4.58 -9.18 -14.56
N GLN A 342 -5.43 -9.80 -13.75
CA GLN A 342 -6.68 -10.41 -14.21
C GLN A 342 -7.71 -9.36 -14.63
N THR A 343 -7.88 -8.29 -13.86
CA THR A 343 -8.77 -7.17 -14.23
C THR A 343 -8.30 -6.53 -15.54
N ALA A 344 -6.99 -6.35 -15.70
CA ALA A 344 -6.39 -5.81 -16.91
C ALA A 344 -6.48 -6.74 -18.14
N GLY A 345 -7.03 -7.95 -17.98
CA GLY A 345 -7.15 -8.96 -19.05
C GLY A 345 -5.82 -9.61 -19.47
N VAL A 346 -4.74 -9.41 -18.71
CA VAL A 346 -3.41 -9.99 -19.01
C VAL A 346 -3.33 -11.46 -18.61
N ILE A 347 -4.00 -11.84 -17.52
CA ILE A 347 -4.01 -13.20 -16.99
C ILE A 347 -5.44 -13.75 -17.00
N SER A 348 -5.59 -15.03 -17.37
CA SER A 348 -6.89 -15.71 -17.30
C SER A 348 -7.38 -15.88 -15.86
N SER A 349 -8.69 -16.03 -15.69
CA SER A 349 -9.31 -16.24 -14.39
C SER A 349 -10.00 -17.60 -14.34
N THR A 350 -9.46 -18.51 -13.53
CA THR A 350 -10.07 -19.81 -13.26
C THR A 350 -10.66 -19.81 -11.86
N SER A 351 -11.98 -19.67 -11.77
CA SER A 351 -12.67 -19.52 -10.48
C SER A 351 -12.61 -20.77 -9.61
N VAL A 352 -12.53 -20.56 -8.30
CA VAL A 352 -12.59 -21.60 -7.26
C VAL A 352 -13.60 -21.21 -6.19
N ASN A 353 -14.29 -22.19 -5.59
CA ASN A 353 -15.35 -21.97 -4.63
C ASN A 353 -14.82 -21.65 -3.21
N ILE A 354 -14.24 -20.46 -3.04
CA ILE A 354 -13.83 -19.91 -1.75
C ILE A 354 -14.30 -18.46 -1.64
N PRO A 355 -14.51 -17.92 -0.42
CA PRO A 355 -14.85 -16.51 -0.25
C PRO A 355 -13.65 -15.61 -0.55
N THR A 356 -13.92 -14.41 -1.06
CA THR A 356 -12.93 -13.33 -1.14
C THR A 356 -12.60 -12.84 0.27
N VAL A 357 -11.31 -12.73 0.60
CA VAL A 357 -10.84 -12.15 1.86
C VAL A 357 -9.84 -11.04 1.55
N ALA A 358 -10.35 -9.82 1.35
CA ALA A 358 -9.59 -8.68 0.81
C ALA A 358 -8.35 -8.31 1.64
N TRP A 359 -8.44 -8.35 2.98
CA TRP A 359 -7.32 -8.03 3.87
C TRP A 359 -6.20 -9.08 3.83
N LEU A 360 -6.49 -10.31 3.40
CA LEU A 360 -5.50 -11.36 3.14
C LEU A 360 -5.06 -11.41 1.67
N GLY A 361 -5.62 -10.56 0.81
CA GLY A 361 -5.41 -10.63 -0.65
C GLY A 361 -5.92 -11.95 -1.26
N ILE A 362 -6.86 -12.65 -0.61
CA ILE A 362 -7.40 -13.91 -1.11
C ILE A 362 -8.55 -13.60 -2.07
N TYR A 363 -8.35 -13.95 -3.34
CA TYR A 363 -9.37 -13.85 -4.39
C TYR A 363 -9.74 -15.25 -4.88
N PRO A 364 -10.99 -15.46 -5.34
CA PRO A 364 -11.51 -16.78 -5.67
C PRO A 364 -11.02 -17.30 -7.03
N THR A 365 -9.71 -17.25 -7.30
CA THR A 365 -9.09 -17.77 -8.53
C THR A 365 -7.80 -18.53 -8.25
N TRP A 366 -7.52 -19.58 -9.01
CA TRP A 366 -6.30 -20.37 -8.86
C TRP A 366 -5.03 -19.55 -9.12
N GLU A 367 -5.08 -18.65 -10.10
CA GLU A 367 -3.95 -17.81 -10.49
C GLU A 367 -3.55 -16.85 -9.36
N THR A 368 -4.51 -16.28 -8.63
CA THR A 368 -4.23 -15.42 -7.46
C THR A 368 -3.72 -16.21 -6.25
N LEU A 369 -4.18 -17.45 -6.07
CA LEU A 369 -3.82 -18.30 -4.93
C LEU A 369 -2.46 -18.97 -5.11
N ALA A 370 -2.09 -19.32 -6.35
CA ALA A 370 -0.84 -20.01 -6.65
C ALA A 370 0.41 -19.32 -6.07
N PRO A 371 0.66 -18.00 -6.27
CA PRO A 371 1.83 -17.33 -5.71
C PRO A 371 1.76 -17.24 -4.18
N GLN A 372 0.57 -17.10 -3.60
CA GLN A 372 0.35 -17.11 -2.15
C GLN A 372 0.69 -18.47 -1.52
N LEU A 373 0.25 -19.57 -2.15
CA LEU A 373 0.56 -20.94 -1.75
C LEU A 373 2.05 -21.24 -1.90
N LEU A 374 2.68 -20.76 -2.97
CA LEU A 374 4.13 -20.88 -3.19
C LEU A 374 4.91 -20.19 -2.07
N LEU A 375 4.54 -18.96 -1.71
CA LEU A 375 5.13 -18.27 -0.57
C LEU A 375 4.95 -19.13 0.69
N LEU A 376 3.73 -19.53 1.06
CA LEU A 376 3.51 -20.37 2.24
C LEU A 376 4.39 -21.63 2.27
N ALA A 377 4.53 -22.32 1.13
CA ALA A 377 5.41 -23.48 1.01
C ALA A 377 6.88 -23.13 1.30
N ILE A 378 7.37 -22.00 0.80
CA ILE A 378 8.74 -21.52 1.07
C ILE A 378 8.94 -21.20 2.56
N ALA A 379 7.98 -20.53 3.20
CA ALA A 379 8.05 -20.26 4.65
C ALA A 379 8.10 -21.55 5.47
N VAL A 380 7.24 -22.53 5.16
CA VAL A 380 7.21 -23.83 5.84
C VAL A 380 8.53 -24.57 5.63
N ALA A 381 9.05 -24.61 4.39
CA ALA A 381 10.34 -25.23 4.09
C ALA A 381 11.50 -24.55 4.86
N GLY A 382 11.53 -23.23 4.89
CA GLY A 382 12.52 -22.45 5.65
C GLY A 382 12.47 -22.75 7.15
N PHE A 383 11.26 -22.82 7.73
CA PHE A 383 11.08 -23.17 9.15
C PHE A 383 11.53 -24.60 9.46
N VAL A 384 11.16 -25.58 8.61
CA VAL A 384 11.59 -26.98 8.76
C VAL A 384 13.11 -27.09 8.68
N TYR A 385 13.74 -26.45 7.69
CA TYR A 385 15.20 -26.43 7.52
C TYR A 385 15.90 -25.86 8.75
N GLN A 386 15.44 -24.71 9.25
CA GLN A 386 16.02 -24.06 10.43
C GLN A 386 15.84 -24.90 11.70
N SER A 387 14.69 -25.58 11.85
CA SER A 387 14.42 -26.46 12.99
C SER A 387 15.34 -27.70 13.02
N LYS A 388 15.67 -28.27 11.85
CA LYS A 388 16.62 -29.39 11.72
C LYS A 388 18.04 -28.96 12.04
N TYR A 389 18.49 -27.81 11.53
CA TYR A 389 19.81 -27.27 11.84
C TYR A 389 20.01 -26.96 13.33
N ARG A 390 18.98 -26.43 13.99
CA ARG A 390 19.03 -26.16 15.44
C ARG A 390 19.09 -27.43 16.29
N LYS A 391 18.53 -28.54 15.81
CA LYS A 391 18.64 -29.87 16.46
C LYS A 391 19.99 -30.55 16.22
N ALA A 392 20.72 -30.19 15.15
CA ALA A 392 22.01 -30.76 14.80
C ALA A 392 23.22 -30.14 15.56
N GLY A 393 22.99 -29.16 16.46
CA GLY A 393 24.04 -28.63 17.36
C GLY A 393 25.14 -27.78 16.71
N LEU A 394 24.97 -27.32 15.47
CA LEU A 394 25.97 -26.56 14.71
C LEU A 394 25.88 -25.02 14.90
N SER A 395 25.55 -24.55 16.11
CA SER A 395 25.40 -23.11 16.42
C SER A 395 26.61 -22.48 17.09
#